data_AF-F3FY98-F1
#
_entry.id   AF-F3FY98-F1
#
_cell.length_a   1.000
_cell.length_b   1.000
_cell.length_c   1.000
_cell.angle_alpha   90.00
_cell.angle_beta   90.00
_cell.angle_gamma   90.00
#
_symmetry.space_group_name_H-M   'P 1'
#
loop_
_entity.id
_entity.type
_entity.pdbx_description
1 polymer ?
#
loop_
_entity_poly.entity_id
_entity_poly.type
_entity_poly.pdbx_seq_one_letter_code
_entity_poly.pdbx_strand_id
1 'polypeptide(L)' 'EASIWSIQYPLQQVDPAWRSIPYGKALDHQRFYVLDDALQVRPTWVAGQLYIGG' A
#
# COMPACT_ATOMS: atom_id res chain seq x y z
N GLU A 1 -2.14 11.27 10.47
CA GLU A 1 -1.50 12.34 9.69
C GLU A 1 -0.22 11.77 9.12
N ALA A 2 -0.12 11.65 7.79
CA ALA A 2 1.02 11.05 7.10
C ALA A 2 1.87 12.18 6.49
N SER A 3 3.14 11.91 6.20
CA SER A 3 3.96 12.82 5.40
C SER A 3 3.39 12.93 3.98
N ILE A 4 3.69 14.01 3.26
CA ILE A 4 3.14 14.27 1.90
C ILE A 4 3.35 13.07 0.96
N TRP A 5 4.43 12.31 1.17
CA TRP A 5 4.69 11.03 0.51
C TRP A 5 4.98 9.95 1.55
N SER A 6 4.31 8.81 1.43
CA SER A 6 4.43 7.68 2.38
C SER A 6 4.58 6.31 1.73
N ILE A 7 4.23 6.21 0.44
CA ILE A 7 4.38 5.01 -0.37
C ILE A 7 5.06 5.40 -1.69
N GLN A 8 5.91 4.51 -2.19
CA GLN A 8 6.51 4.64 -3.51
C GLN A 8 6.46 3.33 -4.30
N TYR A 9 6.32 3.44 -5.62
CA TYR A 9 6.49 2.35 -6.57
C TYR A 9 7.44 2.77 -7.69
N PRO A 10 8.72 2.35 -7.64
CA PRO A 10 9.68 2.71 -8.69
C PRO A 10 9.34 1.97 -9.98
N LEU A 11 8.87 2.71 -10.99
CA LEU A 11 8.56 2.18 -12.32
C LEU A 11 9.81 2.13 -13.19
N GLN A 12 10.10 0.96 -13.76
CA GLN A 12 11.06 0.81 -14.86
C GLN A 12 10.34 0.58 -16.20
N GLN A 13 9.23 -0.15 -16.17
CA GLN A 13 8.37 -0.42 -17.31
C GLN A 13 6.91 -0.50 -16.84
N VAL A 14 5.98 -0.08 -17.69
CA VAL A 14 4.54 -0.23 -17.46
C VAL A 14 4.05 -1.43 -18.28
N ASP A 15 3.43 -2.39 -17.61
CA ASP A 15 2.77 -3.51 -18.29
C ASP A 15 1.42 -3.04 -18.86
N PRO A 16 1.18 -3.13 -20.18
CA PRO A 16 -0.08 -2.76 -20.80
C PRO A 16 -1.30 -3.54 -20.27
N ALA A 17 -1.10 -4.71 -19.67
CA ALA A 17 -2.16 -5.51 -19.07
C ALA A 17 -2.62 -4.98 -17.71
N TRP A 18 -1.88 -4.06 -17.08
CA TRP A 18 -2.26 -3.52 -15.78
C TRP A 18 -3.45 -2.57 -15.90
N ARG A 19 -4.45 -2.80 -15.06
CA ARG A 19 -5.59 -1.90 -14.93
C ARG A 19 -5.22 -0.56 -14.27
N SER A 20 -4.19 -0.56 -13.43
CA SER A 20 -3.65 0.64 -12.77
C SER A 20 -2.21 0.39 -12.31
N ILE A 21 -1.45 1.45 -12.08
CA ILE A 21 -0.12 1.37 -11.47
C ILE A 21 -0.25 0.86 -10.03
N PRO A 22 0.56 -0.14 -9.61
CA PRO A 22 0.59 -0.58 -8.22
C PRO A 22 0.94 0.56 -7.28
N TYR A 23 0.25 0.64 -6.14
CA TYR A 23 0.45 1.76 -5.21
C TYR A 23 1.87 1.80 -4.66
N GLY A 24 2.42 0.62 -4.31
CA GLY A 24 3.83 0.44 -4.04
C GLY A 24 4.15 -0.11 -2.66
N LYS A 25 5.30 0.29 -2.13
CA LYS A 25 5.78 -0.08 -0.80
C LYS A 25 5.93 1.16 0.08
N ALA A 26 5.76 0.97 1.38
CA ALA A 26 5.99 2.01 2.37
C ALA A 26 7.42 2.56 2.26
N LEU A 27 7.58 3.86 2.47
CA LEU A 27 8.88 4.49 2.64
C LEU A 27 9.54 4.01 3.95
N ASP A 28 10.85 4.18 4.04
CA ASP A 28 11.61 3.81 5.22
C ASP A 28 11.02 4.46 6.49
N HIS A 29 11.04 3.69 7.58
CA HIS A 29 10.45 4.04 8.88
C HIS A 29 8.93 4.25 8.88
N GLN A 30 8.24 3.95 7.78
CA GLN A 30 6.78 3.96 7.70
C GLN A 30 6.26 2.53 7.49
N ARG A 31 5.07 2.26 8.00
CA ARG A 31 4.41 0.96 7.92
C ARG A 31 3.00 1.14 7.40
N PHE A 32 2.60 0.26 6.51
CA PHE A 32 1.26 0.22 5.95
C PHE A 32 0.62 -1.13 6.17
N TYR A 33 -0.66 -1.10 6.52
CA TYR A 33 -1.45 -2.28 6.81
C TYR A 33 -2.73 -2.25 6.00
N VAL A 34 -3.15 -3.42 5.53
CA VAL A 34 -4.49 -3.64 4.99
C VAL A 34 -5.27 -4.38 6.05
N LEU A 35 -6.19 -3.70 6.72
CA LEU A 35 -6.95 -4.23 7.85
C LEU A 35 -8.44 -4.39 7.51
N ASP A 36 -9.14 -5.25 8.25
CA ASP A 36 -10.60 -5.23 8.32
C ASP A 36 -11.11 -4.27 9.42
N ASP A 37 -12.43 -4.22 9.58
CA ASP A 37 -13.13 -3.38 10.55
C ASP A 37 -12.83 -3.77 12.01
N ALA A 38 -12.29 -4.98 12.24
CA ALA A 38 -11.80 -5.43 13.54
C ALA A 38 -10.31 -5.13 13.76
N LEU A 39 -9.68 -4.36 12.87
CA LEU A 39 -8.25 -3.99 12.86
C LEU A 39 -7.30 -5.20 12.73
N GLN A 40 -7.75 -6.27 12.07
CA GLN A 40 -6.92 -7.45 11.81
C GLN A 40 -6.34 -7.43 10.40
N VAL A 41 -5.10 -7.93 10.25
CA VAL A 41 -4.40 -7.98 8.96
C VAL A 41 -5.14 -8.91 8.00
N ARG A 42 -5.44 -8.40 6.81
CA ARG A 42 -6.04 -9.19 5.74
C ARG A 42 -5.00 -10.11 5.08
N PRO A 43 -5.40 -11.31 4.64
CA PRO A 43 -4.55 -12.14 3.80
C PRO A 43 -4.14 -11.45 2.50
N THR A 44 -3.05 -11.89 1.89
CA THR A 44 -2.59 -11.37 0.60
C THR A 44 -3.67 -11.49 -0.47
N TRP A 45 -3.81 -10.44 -1.29
CA TRP A 45 -4.80 -10.32 -2.36
C TRP A 45 -6.26 -10.16 -1.90
N VAL A 46 -6.49 -9.98 -0.61
CA VAL A 46 -7.83 -9.71 -0.09
C VAL A 46 -7.97 -8.23 0.23
N ALA A 47 -9.04 -7.61 -0.28
CA ALA A 47 -9.31 -6.19 -0.04
C ALA A 47 -9.54 -5.90 1.45
N GLY A 48 -9.19 -4.67 1.84
CA GLY A 48 -9.37 -4.12 3.19
C GLY A 48 -9.08 -2.62 3.20
N GLN A 49 -9.16 -2.01 4.38
CA GLN A 49 -8.88 -0.60 4.59
C GLN A 49 -7.39 -0.36 4.80
N LEU A 50 -6.86 0.74 4.25
CA LEU A 50 -5.45 1.08 4.34
C LEU A 50 -5.18 1.91 5.61
N TYR A 51 -4.26 1.42 6.45
CA TYR A 51 -3.82 2.09 7.67
C TYR A 51 -2.32 2.38 7.61
N ILE A 52 -1.93 3.52 8.19
CA ILE A 52 -0.54 3.98 8.27
C ILE A 52 -0.12 3.95 9.73
N GLY A 53 1.04 3.37 10.00
CA GLY A 53 1.70 3.39 11.30
C GLY A 53 3.20 3.66 11.14
N GLY A 54 3.85 4.17 12.18
CA GLY A 54 5.23 4.65 12.11
C GLY A 54 5.49 5.61 13.22
#